data_AF-A0A1Q2C743-F1
#
_entry.id   AF-A0A1Q2C743-F1
#
_cell.length_a   1.000
_cell.length_b   1.000
_cell.length_c   1.000
_cell.angle_alpha   90.00
_cell.angle_beta   90.00
_cell.angle_gamma   90.00
#
_symmetry.space_group_name_H-M   'P 1'
#
loop_
_entity.id
_entity.type
_entity.pdbx_description
1 polymer ?
#
loop_
_entity_poly.entity_id
_entity_poly.type
_entity_poly.pdbx_seq_one_letter_code
_entity_poly.pdbx_strand_id
1 'polypeptide(L)'
;MKDRKMPFLGIGAASIVLVLAMICLAVFAALTLSSAKGDHTLSKKNLERTSAFYQASNAANEQVGAIDEKLWKLYRRSKDKKDYMKRVRRSFTKSKGISYNKKEKTIAFQESITDKQQLSVKLQIYYPEKKNDPCYEVIKWKKEAVGAWKKDDSLPVYRNK
;
A
#
# COMPACT_ATOMS: atom_id res chain seq x y z
N MET A 1 1.73 73.58 24.01
CA MET A 1 1.32 72.16 24.04
C MET A 1 0.14 71.99 23.10
N LYS A 2 0.21 71.06 22.14
CA LYS A 2 -0.79 70.93 21.07
C LYS A 2 -1.64 69.69 21.39
N ASP A 3 -2.88 69.90 21.82
CA ASP A 3 -3.82 68.82 22.14
C ASP A 3 -4.16 68.04 20.87
N ARG A 4 -3.60 66.85 20.78
CA ARG A 4 -3.91 65.87 19.73
C ARG A 4 -5.26 65.25 20.07
N LYS A 5 -6.35 65.82 19.57
CA LYS A 5 -7.68 65.22 19.64
C LYS A 5 -7.61 63.83 18.98
N MET A 6 -7.71 62.77 19.79
CA MET A 6 -7.95 61.43 19.27
C MET A 6 -9.32 61.46 18.58
N PRO A 7 -9.45 60.96 17.34
CA PRO A 7 -10.77 60.86 16.72
C PRO A 7 -11.60 59.92 17.59
N PHE A 8 -12.66 60.45 18.21
CA PHE A 8 -13.66 59.65 18.88
C PHE A 8 -14.24 58.72 17.82
N LEU A 9 -13.78 57.47 17.81
CA LEU A 9 -14.36 56.41 17.00
C LEU A 9 -15.81 56.31 17.48
N GLY A 10 -16.74 56.90 16.73
CA GLY A 10 -18.16 56.84 17.09
C GLY A 10 -18.57 55.39 17.29
N ILE A 11 -19.52 55.13 18.19
CA ILE A 11 -20.03 53.78 18.51
C ILE A 11 -20.32 52.95 17.24
N GLY A 12 -20.72 53.60 16.14
CA GLY A 12 -20.91 52.97 14.82
C GLY A 12 -19.65 52.43 14.13
N ALA A 13 -18.49 53.07 14.31
CA ALA A 13 -17.23 52.55 13.74
C ALA A 13 -16.73 51.31 14.51
N ALA A 14 -16.91 51.29 15.83
CA ALA A 14 -16.59 50.12 16.66
C ALA A 14 -17.50 48.91 16.33
N SER A 15 -18.79 49.14 16.06
CA SER A 15 -19.71 48.07 15.66
C SER A 15 -19.41 47.50 14.27
N ILE A 16 -18.99 48.32 13.31
CA ILE A 16 -18.56 47.85 11.98
C ILE A 16 -17.35 46.92 12.09
N VAL A 17 -16.33 47.29 12.89
CA VAL A 17 -15.15 46.46 13.11
C VAL A 17 -15.53 45.13 13.77
N LEU A 18 -16.46 45.15 14.73
CA LEU A 18 -16.96 43.94 15.38
C LEU A 18 -17.66 42.99 14.39
N VAL A 19 -18.56 43.51 13.56
CA VAL A 19 -19.28 42.71 12.54
C VAL A 19 -18.29 42.13 11.53
N LEU A 20 -17.33 42.93 11.06
CA LEU A 20 -16.29 42.46 10.14
C LEU A 20 -15.46 41.34 10.79
N ALA A 21 -15.05 41.49 12.04
CA ALA A 21 -14.31 40.46 12.77
C ALA A 21 -15.12 39.15 12.91
N MET A 22 -16.42 39.24 13.19
CA MET A 22 -17.31 38.07 13.24
C MET A 22 -17.40 37.35 11.89
N ILE A 23 -17.55 38.10 10.79
CA ILE A 23 -17.58 37.51 9.43
C ILE A 23 -16.24 36.85 9.12
N CYS A 24 -15.12 37.50 9.43
CA CYS A 24 -13.79 36.92 9.26
C CYS A 24 -13.63 35.60 10.04
N LEU A 25 -14.06 35.56 11.31
CA LEU A 25 -14.03 34.33 12.12
C LEU A 25 -14.92 33.23 11.55
N ALA A 26 -16.12 33.57 11.06
CA ALA A 26 -17.02 32.62 10.43
C ALA A 26 -16.42 32.03 9.13
N VAL A 27 -15.78 32.87 8.32
CA VAL A 27 -15.07 32.44 7.11
C VAL A 27 -13.89 31.54 7.45
N PHE A 28 -13.06 31.91 8.43
CA PHE A 28 -11.96 31.08 8.91
C PHE A 28 -12.46 29.74 9.44
N ALA A 29 -13.52 29.72 10.25
CA ALA A 29 -14.12 28.48 10.75
C ALA A 29 -14.62 27.57 9.61
N ALA A 30 -15.27 28.15 8.59
CA ALA A 30 -15.74 27.40 7.43
C ALA A 30 -14.57 26.82 6.61
N LEU A 31 -13.51 27.59 6.40
CA LEU A 31 -12.26 27.14 5.75
C LEU A 31 -11.61 26.01 6.56
N THR A 32 -11.45 26.17 7.87
CA THR A 32 -10.89 25.15 8.77
C THR A 32 -11.71 23.87 8.72
N LEU A 33 -13.05 23.94 8.74
CA LEU A 33 -13.91 22.76 8.63
C LEU A 33 -13.78 22.08 7.26
N SER A 34 -13.71 22.86 6.18
CA SER A 34 -13.52 22.33 4.82
C SER A 34 -12.19 21.60 4.71
N SER A 35 -11.11 22.18 5.22
CA SER A 35 -9.78 21.56 5.26
C SER A 35 -9.80 20.29 6.10
N ALA A 36 -10.36 20.33 7.31
CA ALA A 36 -10.45 19.17 8.20
C ALA A 36 -11.23 18.00 7.58
N LYS A 37 -12.32 18.28 6.85
CA LYS A 37 -13.06 17.25 6.09
C LYS A 37 -12.23 16.65 4.95
N GLY A 38 -11.47 17.48 4.25
CA GLY A 38 -10.53 17.05 3.23
C GLY A 38 -9.48 16.10 3.81
N ASP A 39 -8.79 16.54 4.87
CA ASP A 39 -7.74 15.78 5.55
C ASP A 39 -8.26 14.48 6.15
N HIS A 40 -9.46 14.49 6.74
CA HIS A 40 -10.10 13.29 7.26
C HIS A 40 -10.38 12.27 6.15
N THR A 41 -10.89 12.72 5.01
CA THR A 41 -11.17 11.85 3.85
C THR A 41 -9.88 11.25 3.28
N LEU A 42 -8.83 12.07 3.17
CA LEU A 42 -7.51 11.63 2.73
C LEU A 42 -6.92 10.60 3.69
N SER A 43 -6.97 10.89 4.99
CA SER A 43 -6.50 9.99 6.05
C SER A 43 -7.22 8.64 5.99
N LYS A 44 -8.55 8.63 5.81
CA LYS A 44 -9.32 7.40 5.67
C LYS A 44 -8.90 6.57 4.46
N LYS A 45 -8.76 7.20 3.29
CA LYS A 45 -8.30 6.52 2.07
C LYS A 45 -6.88 5.96 2.21
N ASN A 46 -6.00 6.70 2.87
CA ASN A 46 -4.64 6.24 3.14
C ASN A 46 -4.64 5.04 4.08
N LEU A 47 -5.48 5.05 5.12
CA LEU A 47 -5.64 3.92 6.03
C LEU A 47 -6.13 2.68 5.30
N GLU A 48 -7.18 2.81 4.48
CA GLU A 48 -7.72 1.70 3.67
C GLU A 48 -6.67 1.11 2.72
N ARG A 49 -5.97 1.96 1.96
CA ARG A 49 -4.89 1.52 1.05
C ARG A 49 -3.76 0.82 1.78
N THR A 50 -3.36 1.35 2.93
CA THR A 50 -2.26 0.82 3.73
C THR A 50 -2.65 -0.50 4.36
N SER A 51 -3.85 -0.59 4.94
CA SER A 51 -4.39 -1.81 5.52
C SER A 51 -4.52 -2.92 4.48
N ALA A 52 -5.12 -2.65 3.33
CA ALA A 52 -5.27 -3.62 2.24
C ALA A 52 -3.91 -4.14 1.75
N PHE A 53 -2.91 -3.26 1.64
CA PHE A 53 -1.55 -3.67 1.27
C PHE A 53 -0.94 -4.63 2.30
N TYR A 54 -1.04 -4.31 3.59
CA TYR A 54 -0.50 -5.17 4.63
C TYR A 54 -1.23 -6.51 4.73
N GLN A 55 -2.55 -6.54 4.53
CA GLN A 55 -3.32 -7.77 4.47
C GLN A 55 -2.83 -8.67 3.32
N ALA A 56 -2.69 -8.13 2.11
CA ALA A 56 -2.16 -8.88 0.97
C ALA A 56 -0.69 -9.32 1.17
N SER A 57 0.13 -8.48 1.82
CA SER A 57 1.52 -8.83 2.17
C SER A 57 1.59 -9.96 3.20
N ASN A 58 0.68 -9.98 4.17
CA ASN A 58 0.60 -11.05 5.15
C ASN A 58 0.13 -12.35 4.51
N ALA A 59 -0.92 -12.31 3.67
CA ALA A 59 -1.36 -13.48 2.90
C ALA A 59 -0.24 -14.03 2.01
N ALA A 60 0.50 -13.15 1.34
CA ALA A 60 1.66 -13.56 0.55
C ALA A 60 2.74 -14.21 1.42
N ASN A 61 3.03 -13.67 2.61
CA ASN A 61 3.98 -14.25 3.56
C ASN A 61 3.53 -15.63 4.06
N GLU A 62 2.26 -15.81 4.36
CA GLU A 62 1.70 -17.12 4.72
C GLU A 62 1.86 -18.13 3.58
N GLN A 63 1.63 -17.69 2.34
CA GLN A 63 1.84 -18.52 1.15
C GLN A 63 3.31 -18.86 0.93
N VAL A 64 4.24 -17.92 1.15
CA VAL A 64 5.68 -18.21 1.15
C VAL A 64 6.04 -19.22 2.25
N GLY A 65 5.49 -19.08 3.46
CA GLY A 65 5.70 -20.03 4.55
C GLY A 65 5.22 -21.44 4.21
N ALA A 66 4.04 -21.56 3.60
CA ALA A 66 3.52 -22.84 3.12
C ALA A 66 4.39 -23.45 2.02
N ILE A 67 4.92 -22.62 1.11
CA ILE A 67 5.89 -23.05 0.09
C ILE A 67 7.18 -23.54 0.76
N ASP A 68 7.74 -22.80 1.70
CA ASP A 68 8.98 -23.16 2.42
C ASP A 68 8.84 -24.50 3.15
N GLU A 69 7.77 -24.68 3.93
CA GLU A 69 7.53 -25.93 4.65
C GLU A 69 7.43 -27.11 3.68
N LYS A 70 6.79 -26.90 2.52
CA LYS A 70 6.68 -27.90 1.47
C LYS A 70 8.04 -28.19 0.82
N LEU A 71 8.86 -27.18 0.55
CA LEU A 71 10.21 -27.35 0.02
C LEU A 71 11.08 -28.16 0.98
N TRP A 72 11.05 -27.85 2.28
CA TRP A 72 11.77 -28.62 3.30
C TRP A 72 11.30 -30.08 3.40
N LYS A 73 9.98 -30.33 3.35
CA LYS A 73 9.43 -31.70 3.30
C LYS A 73 9.91 -32.46 2.06
N LEU A 74 10.05 -31.79 0.92
CA LEU A 74 10.58 -32.40 -0.31
C LEU A 74 12.08 -32.65 -0.20
N TYR A 75 12.85 -31.71 0.35
CA TYR A 75 14.29 -31.84 0.56
C TYR A 75 14.61 -33.07 1.42
N ARG A 76 13.96 -33.22 2.58
CA ARG A 76 14.16 -34.37 3.49
C ARG A 76 13.86 -35.73 2.85
N ARG A 77 13.01 -35.77 1.83
CA ARG A 77 12.61 -36.99 1.10
C ARG A 77 13.45 -37.25 -0.14
N SER A 78 14.31 -36.31 -0.52
CA SER A 78 15.11 -36.37 -1.74
C SER A 78 16.48 -36.94 -1.44
N LYS A 79 16.97 -37.81 -2.32
CA LYS A 79 18.32 -38.39 -2.20
C LYS A 79 19.40 -37.45 -2.71
N ASP A 80 19.08 -36.69 -3.76
CA ASP A 80 20.01 -35.83 -4.47
C ASP A 80 19.32 -34.59 -5.06
N LYS A 81 20.13 -33.66 -5.55
CA LYS A 81 19.69 -32.41 -6.18
C LYS A 81 18.75 -32.66 -7.36
N LYS A 82 18.96 -33.72 -8.15
CA LYS A 82 18.09 -34.02 -9.30
C LYS A 82 16.72 -34.53 -8.85
N ASP A 83 16.66 -35.43 -7.87
CA ASP A 83 15.38 -35.92 -7.33
C ASP A 83 14.58 -34.79 -6.67
N TYR A 84 15.25 -33.92 -5.89
CA TYR A 84 14.61 -32.75 -5.28
C TYR A 84 13.93 -31.85 -6.32
N MET A 85 14.68 -31.43 -7.35
CA MET A 85 14.14 -30.55 -8.39
C MET A 85 12.99 -31.21 -9.17
N LYS A 86 13.05 -32.54 -9.36
CA LYS A 86 11.96 -33.31 -10.00
C LYS A 86 10.70 -33.32 -9.13
N ARG A 87 10.84 -33.46 -7.81
CA ARG A 87 9.72 -33.44 -6.85
C ARG A 87 9.10 -32.06 -6.71
N VAL A 88 9.93 -31.01 -6.60
CA VAL A 88 9.49 -29.61 -6.57
C VAL A 88 8.63 -29.32 -7.80
N ARG A 89 9.16 -29.62 -8.99
CA ARG A 89 8.41 -29.46 -10.24
C ARG A 89 7.04 -30.15 -10.17
N ARG A 90 6.99 -31.42 -9.79
CA ARG A 90 5.72 -32.19 -9.71
C ARG A 90 4.72 -31.57 -8.72
N SER A 91 5.21 -31.08 -7.59
CA SER A 91 4.42 -30.52 -6.50
C SER A 91 3.78 -29.17 -6.84
N PHE A 92 4.49 -28.31 -7.56
CA PHE A 92 4.03 -26.95 -7.85
C PHE A 92 3.39 -26.79 -9.25
N THR A 93 3.65 -27.69 -10.20
CA THR A 93 2.99 -27.63 -11.54
C THR A 93 1.47 -27.88 -11.46
N LYS A 94 0.99 -28.54 -10.41
CA LYS A 94 -0.45 -28.85 -10.22
C LYS A 94 -1.15 -27.93 -9.20
N SER A 95 -0.45 -26.94 -8.65
CA SER A 95 -0.99 -26.12 -7.57
C SER A 95 -1.84 -24.97 -8.15
N LYS A 96 -3.09 -24.84 -7.69
CA LYS A 96 -3.97 -23.74 -8.09
C LYS A 96 -3.38 -22.41 -7.56
N GLY A 97 -3.33 -21.38 -8.41
CA GLY A 97 -2.83 -20.05 -8.04
C GLY A 97 -1.29 -19.87 -8.05
N ILE A 98 -0.53 -20.93 -8.31
CA ILE A 98 0.93 -20.89 -8.33
C ILE A 98 1.44 -21.32 -9.71
N SER A 99 2.29 -20.50 -10.32
CA SER A 99 2.95 -20.80 -11.59
C SER A 99 4.40 -21.21 -11.36
N TYR A 100 4.80 -22.35 -11.92
CA TYR A 100 6.18 -22.85 -11.84
C TYR A 100 6.88 -22.80 -13.20
N ASN A 101 7.96 -22.03 -13.31
CA ASN A 101 8.79 -21.97 -14.52
C ASN A 101 9.92 -23.01 -14.44
N LYS A 102 9.88 -24.00 -15.35
CA LYS A 102 10.88 -25.08 -15.43
C LYS A 102 12.29 -24.60 -15.81
N LYS A 103 12.41 -23.61 -16.69
CA LYS A 103 13.72 -23.13 -17.19
C LYS A 103 14.46 -22.37 -16.11
N GLU A 104 13.76 -21.44 -15.49
CA GLU A 104 14.32 -20.57 -14.46
C GLU A 104 14.31 -21.21 -13.07
N LYS A 105 13.55 -22.29 -12.85
CA LYS A 105 13.31 -22.90 -11.53
C LYS A 105 12.70 -21.90 -10.55
N THR A 106 11.76 -21.11 -11.04
CA THR A 106 11.09 -20.07 -10.26
C THR A 106 9.64 -20.43 -9.98
N ILE A 107 9.18 -20.08 -8.78
CA ILE A 107 7.77 -20.13 -8.37
C ILE A 107 7.25 -18.69 -8.39
N ALA A 108 6.13 -18.45 -9.05
CA ALA A 108 5.48 -17.14 -9.10
C ALA A 108 4.03 -17.27 -8.67
N PHE A 109 3.56 -16.33 -7.87
CA PHE A 109 2.16 -16.20 -7.47
C PHE A 109 1.81 -14.72 -7.25
N GLN A 110 0.52 -14.44 -7.16
CA GLN A 110 -0.01 -13.10 -7.05
C GLN A 110 -1.09 -13.07 -5.99
N GLU A 111 -1.03 -12.07 -5.11
CA GLU A 111 -2.09 -11.77 -4.14
C GLU A 111 -2.78 -10.47 -4.52
N SER A 112 -4.11 -10.44 -4.46
CA SER A 112 -4.88 -9.24 -4.78
C SER A 112 -4.81 -8.26 -3.60
N ILE A 113 -4.37 -7.03 -3.85
CA ILE A 113 -4.40 -5.94 -2.86
C ILE A 113 -5.74 -5.20 -2.96
N THR A 114 -6.13 -4.87 -4.19
CA THR A 114 -7.43 -4.28 -4.55
C THR A 114 -7.79 -4.72 -5.97
N ASP A 115 -8.97 -4.36 -6.46
CA ASP A 115 -9.41 -4.65 -7.84
C ASP A 115 -8.48 -4.08 -8.94
N LYS A 116 -7.58 -3.16 -8.57
CA LYS A 116 -6.64 -2.47 -9.48
C LYS A 116 -5.18 -2.72 -9.14
N GLN A 117 -4.88 -3.44 -8.06
CA GLN A 117 -3.51 -3.62 -7.58
C GLN A 117 -3.32 -5.04 -7.07
N GLN A 118 -2.19 -5.64 -7.43
CA GLN A 118 -1.77 -6.95 -6.96
C GLN A 118 -0.34 -6.90 -6.44
N LEU A 119 -0.03 -7.81 -5.53
CA LEU A 119 1.31 -8.10 -5.06
C LEU A 119 1.84 -9.30 -5.85
N SER A 120 2.83 -9.06 -6.71
CA SER A 120 3.49 -10.11 -7.47
C SER A 120 4.73 -10.59 -6.73
N VAL A 121 4.74 -11.88 -6.39
CA VAL A 121 5.85 -12.55 -5.70
C VAL A 121 6.50 -13.58 -6.62
N LYS A 122 7.83 -13.56 -6.69
CA LYS A 122 8.61 -14.55 -7.44
C LYS A 122 9.76 -15.07 -6.57
N LEU A 123 9.83 -16.39 -6.43
CA LEU A 123 10.80 -17.11 -5.64
C LEU A 123 11.71 -17.93 -6.57
N GLN A 124 13.02 -17.81 -6.39
CA GLN A 124 14.02 -18.63 -7.05
C GLN A 124 14.30 -19.85 -6.17
N ILE A 125 14.15 -21.06 -6.72
CA ILE A 125 14.31 -22.29 -5.93
C ILE A 125 15.73 -22.83 -6.05
N TYR A 126 16.31 -23.16 -4.90
CA TYR A 126 17.65 -23.73 -4.77
C TYR A 126 17.63 -25.08 -4.06
N TYR A 127 18.73 -25.81 -4.19
CA TYR A 127 18.97 -27.02 -3.41
C TYR A 127 19.95 -26.65 -2.29
N PRO A 128 19.57 -26.82 -1.01
CA PRO A 128 20.46 -26.48 0.09
C PRO A 128 21.58 -27.52 0.20
N GLU A 129 22.83 -27.06 0.12
CA GLU A 129 24.02 -27.92 0.18
C GLU A 129 24.40 -28.19 1.64
N LYS A 130 24.16 -27.23 2.53
CA LYS A 130 24.27 -27.36 3.98
C LYS A 130 22.90 -27.43 4.63
N LYS A 131 22.84 -28.03 5.82
CA LYS A 131 21.60 -28.26 6.58
C LYS A 131 20.85 -26.96 6.97
N ASN A 132 21.51 -25.80 6.88
CA ASN A 132 20.95 -24.49 7.20
C ASN A 132 20.85 -23.55 6.00
N ASP A 133 21.14 -24.03 4.79
CA ASP A 133 21.02 -23.19 3.60
C ASP A 133 19.53 -23.00 3.24
N PRO A 134 19.14 -21.82 2.75
CA PRO A 134 17.76 -21.56 2.35
C PRO A 134 17.39 -22.38 1.11
N CYS A 135 16.15 -22.89 1.10
CA CYS A 135 15.60 -23.63 -0.06
C CYS A 135 15.19 -22.70 -1.22
N TYR A 136 15.08 -21.40 -0.98
CA TYR A 136 14.65 -20.41 -1.96
C TYR A 136 15.18 -19.01 -1.63
N GLU A 137 15.06 -18.11 -2.60
CA GLU A 137 15.32 -16.67 -2.45
C GLU A 137 14.20 -15.87 -3.10
N VAL A 138 13.83 -14.75 -2.49
CA VAL A 138 12.81 -13.85 -3.03
C VAL A 138 13.46 -12.94 -4.07
N ILE A 139 13.17 -13.16 -5.35
CA ILE A 139 13.71 -12.35 -6.45
C ILE A 139 12.77 -11.22 -6.87
N LYS A 140 11.50 -11.28 -6.49
CA LYS A 140 10.53 -10.22 -6.75
C LYS A 140 9.49 -10.18 -5.65
N TRP A 141 9.32 -8.99 -5.07
CA TRP A 141 8.22 -8.65 -4.16
C TRP A 141 7.72 -7.26 -4.54
N LYS A 142 6.77 -7.18 -5.47
CA LYS A 142 6.43 -5.90 -6.10
C LYS A 142 4.93 -5.70 -6.23
N LYS A 143 4.47 -4.50 -5.87
CA LYS A 143 3.13 -4.01 -6.21
C LYS A 143 3.04 -3.73 -7.71
N GLU A 144 2.04 -4.30 -8.36
CA GLU A 144 1.74 -4.10 -9.76
C GLU A 144 0.29 -3.63 -9.92
N ALA A 145 0.08 -2.70 -10.85
CA ALA A 145 -1.26 -2.30 -11.23
C ALA A 145 -1.86 -3.36 -12.15
N VAL A 146 -3.13 -3.67 -11.92
CA VAL A 146 -3.91 -4.63 -12.70
C VAL A 146 -4.99 -3.86 -13.45
N GLY A 147 -5.01 -4.01 -14.78
CA GLY A 147 -5.98 -3.36 -15.66
C GLY A 147 -5.51 -2.06 -16.30
N ALA A 148 -6.36 -1.51 -17.19
CA ALA A 148 -6.10 -0.24 -17.87
C ALA A 148 -6.03 0.91 -16.86
N TRP A 149 -5.02 1.76 -17.01
CA TRP A 149 -4.83 2.93 -16.14
C TRP A 149 -6.10 3.80 -16.17
N LYS A 150 -6.72 3.98 -15.01
CA LYS A 150 -7.80 4.96 -14.80
C LYS A 150 -7.30 6.00 -13.82
N LYS A 151 -7.36 7.27 -14.24
CA LYS A 151 -7.04 8.42 -13.40
C LYS A 151 -7.89 8.37 -12.13
N ASP A 152 -7.24 8.50 -10.98
CA ASP A 152 -7.90 8.61 -9.68
C ASP A 152 -8.29 10.07 -9.44
N ASP A 153 -9.50 10.45 -9.85
CA ASP A 153 -10.04 11.80 -9.63
C ASP A 153 -10.61 11.98 -8.21
N SER A 154 -10.42 11.01 -7.32
CA SER A 154 -10.97 11.05 -5.96
C SER A 154 -10.12 11.88 -5.00
N LEU A 155 -8.93 12.30 -5.43
CA LEU A 155 -8.04 13.20 -4.71
C LEU A 155 -8.06 14.57 -5.39
N PRO A 156 -8.15 15.69 -4.65
CA PRO A 156 -8.11 17.02 -5.22
C PRO A 156 -6.65 17.40 -5.56
N VAL A 157 -6.04 16.67 -6.49
CA VAL A 157 -4.67 16.94 -6.94
C VAL A 157 -4.76 17.89 -8.13
N TYR A 158 -4.94 19.18 -7.82
CA TYR A 158 -5.13 20.29 -8.77
C TYR A 158 -6.35 20.16 -9.70
N ARG A 159 -7.39 20.98 -9.46
CA ARG A 159 -8.36 21.32 -10.51
C ARG A 159 -7.73 22.42 -11.36
N ASN A 160 -7.44 22.15 -12.64
CA ASN A 160 -7.21 23.22 -13.60
C ASN A 160 -8.48 24.08 -13.64
N LYS A 161 -8.33 25.38 -13.36
CA LYS A 161 -9.34 26.39 -13.67
C LYS A 161 -9.40 26.57 -15.19
#